data_AF-A0A329HDR7-F1
#
_entry.id   AF-A0A329HDR7-F1
#
_cell.length_a   1.000
_cell.length_b   1.000
_cell.length_c   1.000
_cell.angle_alpha   90.00
_cell.angle_beta   90.00
_cell.angle_gamma   90.00
#
_symmetry.space_group_name_H-M   'P 1'
#
loop_
_entity.id
_entity.type
_entity.pdbx_description
1 polymer ?
#
loop_
_entity_poly.entity_id
_entity_poly.type
_entity_poly.pdbx_seq_one_letter_code
_entity_poly.pdbx_strand_id
1 'polypeptide(L)'
;MYFNHFDAFQAELAARSAQKIGSADDFKIIVTQVAYPIGTLMRAGSTIPIDYSACIPATAPVAYDAPNLFPAYTLSKALAVDLGLDNDVIKKLADFGVNVSASDKIQFSVKGSSVQTLADTDLNKTLRNPGCREIIKGNTAWLVRGYIEGQRDFSLEKNGRVTIDGNIQKIASFNVNGGKESGLSLVDDKSVGFLQIISQVSTVSDSTSPVFEKPTAQNIPGRTYIQQDRQDTSESGLEISKALKLKQFRVMGVEKLATSEMPDTAQVRFFNDQDKQAAEEALAELRQLYPGATLKRVGLPAASGHLEIWLPKVR
;
A
#
# COMPACT_ATOMS: atom_id res chain seq x y z
N MET A 1 -15.37 -3.24 -4.58
CA MET A 1 -16.11 -2.24 -5.38
C MET A 1 -15.88 -2.57 -6.85
N TYR A 2 -16.91 -2.53 -7.70
CA TYR A 2 -16.79 -2.93 -9.11
C TYR A 2 -16.59 -1.72 -10.03
N PHE A 3 -15.62 -1.79 -10.94
CA PHE A 3 -15.31 -0.78 -11.94
C PHE A 3 -15.21 -1.39 -13.34
N ASN A 4 -15.77 -0.68 -14.31
CA ASN A 4 -15.75 -1.06 -15.73
C ASN A 4 -15.32 0.08 -16.67
N HIS A 5 -15.01 1.26 -16.13
CA HIS A 5 -14.55 2.44 -16.86
C HIS A 5 -13.26 2.98 -16.24
N PHE A 6 -12.27 3.27 -17.08
CA PHE A 6 -10.94 3.70 -16.66
C PHE A 6 -10.97 5.02 -15.87
N ASP A 7 -11.65 6.04 -16.38
CA ASP A 7 -11.71 7.36 -15.74
C ASP A 7 -12.31 7.31 -14.33
N ALA A 8 -13.38 6.52 -14.14
CA ALA A 8 -14.02 6.35 -12.84
C ALA A 8 -13.10 5.65 -11.83
N PHE A 9 -12.37 4.63 -12.29
CA PHE A 9 -11.41 3.92 -11.45
C PHE A 9 -10.22 4.80 -11.07
N GLN A 10 -9.69 5.56 -12.03
CA GLN A 10 -8.60 6.49 -11.79
C GLN A 10 -8.99 7.61 -10.83
N ALA A 11 -10.20 8.16 -10.97
CA ALA A 11 -10.74 9.15 -10.05
C ALA A 11 -10.86 8.59 -8.63
N GLU A 12 -11.28 7.33 -8.47
CA GLU A 12 -11.31 6.64 -7.18
C GLU A 12 -9.90 6.50 -6.58
N LEU A 13 -8.90 6.05 -7.35
CA LEU A 13 -7.53 5.92 -6.87
C LEU A 13 -6.94 7.26 -6.40
N ALA A 14 -7.14 8.33 -7.18
CA ALA A 14 -6.70 9.67 -6.85
C ALA A 14 -7.42 10.21 -5.60
N ALA A 15 -8.76 10.10 -5.55
CA ALA A 15 -9.56 10.56 -4.42
C ALA A 15 -9.20 9.81 -3.13
N ARG A 16 -9.01 8.50 -3.21
CA ARG A 16 -8.58 7.67 -2.08
C ARG A 16 -7.21 8.09 -1.57
N SER A 17 -6.27 8.32 -2.49
CA SER A 17 -4.93 8.78 -2.15
C SER A 17 -4.97 10.14 -1.46
N ALA A 18 -5.76 11.08 -1.99
CA ALA A 18 -5.93 12.40 -1.40
C ALA A 18 -6.55 12.33 0.00
N GLN A 19 -7.54 11.46 0.21
CA GLN A 19 -8.14 11.23 1.53
C GLN A 19 -7.13 10.71 2.57
N LYS A 20 -6.15 9.92 2.13
CA LYS A 20 -5.19 9.23 3.02
C LYS A 20 -3.92 10.04 3.25
N ILE A 21 -3.45 10.74 2.23
CA ILE A 21 -2.17 11.46 2.22
C ILE A 21 -2.38 12.94 2.52
N GLY A 22 -3.58 13.48 2.25
CA GLY A 22 -3.91 14.90 2.34
C GLY A 22 -4.24 15.50 0.96
N SER A 23 -4.87 16.67 0.99
CA SER A 23 -5.18 17.47 -0.20
C SER A 23 -5.03 18.95 0.12
N ALA A 24 -4.52 19.73 -0.84
CA ALA A 24 -4.44 21.18 -0.77
C ALA A 24 -4.70 21.76 -2.17
N ASP A 25 -5.03 23.05 -2.27
CA ASP A 25 -5.39 23.68 -3.55
C ASP A 25 -4.23 23.71 -4.55
N ASP A 26 -3.00 23.76 -4.05
CA ASP A 26 -1.76 23.77 -4.81
C ASP A 26 -1.18 22.36 -5.02
N PHE A 27 -1.91 21.31 -4.65
CA PHE A 27 -1.44 19.93 -4.64
C PHE A 27 -2.48 19.02 -5.28
N LYS A 28 -2.07 18.17 -6.23
CA LYS A 28 -2.96 17.21 -6.87
C LYS A 28 -2.29 15.86 -7.02
N ILE A 29 -3.10 14.82 -6.83
CA ILE A 29 -2.72 13.45 -7.16
C ILE A 29 -3.44 13.13 -8.46
N ILE A 30 -2.65 12.83 -9.49
CA ILE A 30 -3.14 12.52 -10.83
C ILE A 30 -2.66 11.15 -11.26
N VAL A 31 -3.30 10.58 -12.26
CA VAL A 31 -2.84 9.34 -12.89
C VAL A 31 -1.55 9.59 -13.62
N THR A 32 -0.57 8.71 -13.44
CA THR A 32 0.67 8.77 -14.21
C THR A 32 0.39 8.32 -15.65
N GLN A 33 0.33 9.27 -16.58
CA GLN A 33 0.32 8.97 -18.03
C GLN A 33 1.75 8.79 -18.56
N VAL A 34 2.67 9.60 -18.05
CA VAL A 34 4.10 9.57 -18.36
C VAL A 34 4.85 9.73 -17.04
N ALA A 35 5.75 8.80 -16.73
CA ALA A 35 6.54 8.81 -15.49
C ALA A 35 7.70 9.82 -15.57
N TYR A 36 7.38 11.11 -15.49
CA TYR A 36 8.38 12.18 -15.49
C TYR A 36 9.23 12.16 -14.20
N PRO A 37 10.55 12.42 -14.25
CA PRO A 37 11.35 12.49 -13.04
C PRO A 37 10.80 13.52 -12.03
N ILE A 38 10.96 13.25 -10.73
CA ILE A 38 10.67 14.23 -9.67
C ILE A 38 11.51 15.48 -9.93
N GLY A 39 10.86 16.65 -9.90
CA GLY A 39 11.46 17.91 -10.29
C GLY A 39 11.15 18.37 -11.71
N THR A 40 10.48 17.55 -12.53
CA THR A 40 10.01 17.99 -13.85
C THR A 40 8.98 19.11 -13.71
N LEU A 41 9.16 20.19 -14.47
CA LEU A 41 8.19 21.27 -14.61
C LEU A 41 7.31 21.02 -15.83
N MET A 42 6.01 21.25 -15.68
CA MET A 42 5.00 21.12 -16.72
C MET A 42 4.18 22.40 -16.81
N ARG A 43 3.66 22.67 -18.01
CA ARG A 43 2.76 23.81 -18.20
C ARG A 43 1.48 23.62 -17.39
N ALA A 44 1.02 24.69 -16.75
CA ALA A 44 -0.24 24.68 -16.02
C ALA A 44 -1.39 24.17 -16.93
N GLY A 45 -2.05 23.08 -16.51
CA GLY A 45 -3.19 22.50 -17.22
C GLY A 45 -2.84 21.61 -18.42
N SER A 46 -1.57 21.25 -18.62
CA SER A 46 -1.18 20.25 -19.61
C SER A 46 -0.15 19.26 -19.06
N THR A 47 0.09 18.19 -19.81
CA THR A 47 1.14 17.19 -19.55
C THR A 47 2.45 17.54 -20.28
N ILE A 48 2.55 18.74 -20.88
CA ILE A 48 3.73 19.14 -21.67
C ILE A 48 4.80 19.65 -20.70
N PRO A 49 5.97 19.00 -20.63
CA PRO A 49 7.07 19.46 -19.80
C PRO A 49 7.66 20.77 -20.36
N ILE A 50 7.87 21.73 -19.47
CA ILE A 50 8.63 22.96 -19.73
C ILE A 50 10.11 22.64 -19.61
N ASP A 51 10.48 21.88 -18.58
CA ASP A 51 11.85 21.50 -18.28
C ASP A 51 11.86 20.21 -17.44
N TYR A 52 12.85 19.35 -17.68
CA TYR A 52 12.95 18.05 -17.01
C TYR A 52 13.91 18.02 -15.81
N SER A 53 14.75 19.04 -15.65
CA SER A 53 15.98 18.95 -14.85
C SER A 53 16.33 20.15 -13.97
N ALA A 54 15.86 21.35 -14.31
CA ALA A 54 16.21 22.59 -13.64
C ALA A 54 15.72 22.65 -12.18
N CYS A 55 14.64 21.94 -11.88
CA CYS A 55 14.07 21.81 -10.54
C CYS A 55 14.26 20.40 -9.97
N ILE A 56 15.36 19.72 -10.30
CA ILE A 56 15.71 18.46 -9.63
C ILE A 56 16.08 18.76 -8.17
N PRO A 57 15.48 18.04 -7.21
CA PRO A 57 15.84 18.18 -5.80
C PRO A 57 17.27 17.69 -5.57
N ALA A 58 18.03 18.37 -4.70
CA ALA A 58 19.40 17.99 -4.37
C ALA A 58 19.51 16.60 -3.73
N THR A 59 18.44 16.17 -3.05
CA THR A 59 18.31 14.85 -2.45
C THR A 59 17.03 14.20 -2.97
N ALA A 60 17.12 12.96 -3.42
CA ALA A 60 15.94 12.20 -3.78
C ALA A 60 15.02 12.05 -2.55
N PRO A 61 13.70 12.27 -2.68
CA PRO A 61 12.77 12.08 -1.59
C PRO A 61 12.78 10.62 -1.11
N VAL A 62 12.63 10.43 0.19
CA VAL A 62 12.53 9.11 0.81
C VAL A 62 11.12 8.55 0.57
N ALA A 63 11.01 7.29 0.18
CA ALA A 63 9.74 6.59 0.09
C ALA A 63 9.30 6.14 1.49
N TYR A 64 8.02 6.32 1.81
CA TYR A 64 7.42 5.88 3.06
C TYR A 64 6.33 4.85 2.77
N ASP A 65 6.28 3.80 3.58
CA ASP A 65 5.25 2.76 3.45
C ASP A 65 3.86 3.36 3.69
N ALA A 66 2.94 3.04 2.80
CA ALA A 66 1.53 3.39 2.88
C ALA A 66 0.65 2.13 2.85
N PRO A 67 0.77 1.24 3.85
CA PRO A 67 0.02 0.00 3.86
C PRO A 67 -1.49 0.31 3.92
N ASN A 68 -2.27 -0.42 3.13
CA ASN A 68 -3.73 -0.25 3.01
C ASN A 68 -4.19 1.09 2.40
N LEU A 69 -3.33 1.75 1.62
CA LEU A 69 -3.72 2.93 0.84
C LEU A 69 -4.92 2.61 -0.07
N PHE A 70 -4.83 1.47 -0.76
CA PHE A 70 -5.85 0.98 -1.67
C PHE A 70 -6.53 -0.29 -1.13
N PRO A 71 -7.87 -0.37 -1.09
CA PRO A 71 -8.57 -1.64 -0.91
C PRO A 71 -8.42 -2.52 -2.16
N ALA A 72 -8.92 -3.76 -2.08
CA ALA A 72 -9.14 -4.58 -3.26
C ALA A 72 -10.35 -4.07 -4.07
N TYR A 73 -10.21 -4.09 -5.38
CA TYR A 73 -11.20 -3.68 -6.35
C TYR A 73 -11.55 -4.84 -7.26
N THR A 74 -12.72 -4.78 -7.88
CA THR A 74 -13.14 -5.75 -8.89
C THR A 74 -13.27 -5.00 -10.21
N LEU A 75 -12.59 -5.45 -11.24
CA LEU A 75 -12.50 -4.78 -12.54
C LEU A 75 -13.16 -5.62 -13.63
N SER A 76 -13.64 -4.98 -14.68
CA SER A 76 -13.88 -5.65 -15.96
C SER A 76 -12.55 -6.06 -16.60
N LYS A 77 -12.57 -7.08 -17.48
CA LYS A 77 -11.40 -7.46 -18.27
C LYS A 77 -10.80 -6.27 -19.05
N ALA A 78 -11.65 -5.49 -19.73
CA ALA A 78 -11.20 -4.35 -20.52
C ALA A 78 -10.42 -3.34 -19.67
N LEU A 79 -10.93 -3.02 -18.48
CA LEU A 79 -10.25 -2.12 -17.56
C LEU A 79 -8.94 -2.69 -17.02
N ALA A 80 -8.87 -4.00 -16.73
CA ALA A 80 -7.62 -4.63 -16.33
C ALA A 80 -6.55 -4.55 -17.42
N VAL A 81 -6.95 -4.71 -18.70
CA VAL A 81 -6.06 -4.53 -19.87
C VAL A 81 -5.53 -3.11 -19.93
N ASP A 82 -6.39 -2.10 -19.78
CA ASP A 82 -5.99 -0.68 -19.77
C ASP A 82 -5.02 -0.36 -18.62
N LEU A 83 -5.07 -1.15 -17.54
CA LEU A 83 -4.17 -1.04 -16.39
C LEU A 83 -2.88 -1.86 -16.53
N GLY A 84 -2.64 -2.49 -17.68
CA GLY A 84 -1.39 -3.19 -17.99
C GLY A 84 -1.44 -4.72 -17.89
N LEU A 85 -2.61 -5.33 -17.62
CA LEU A 85 -2.82 -6.77 -17.86
C LEU A 85 -3.07 -6.98 -19.36
N ASP A 86 -2.07 -6.67 -20.19
CA ASP A 86 -2.25 -6.58 -21.64
C ASP A 86 -2.74 -7.89 -22.29
N ASN A 87 -3.23 -7.80 -23.52
CA ASN A 87 -3.79 -8.94 -24.24
C ASN A 87 -2.77 -10.06 -24.49
N ASP A 88 -1.47 -9.77 -24.50
CA ASP A 88 -0.45 -10.78 -24.73
C ASP A 88 -0.14 -11.55 -23.45
N VAL A 89 -0.18 -10.90 -22.28
CA VAL A 89 -0.19 -11.56 -20.97
C VAL A 89 -1.42 -12.48 -20.87
N ILE A 90 -2.62 -11.99 -21.23
CA ILE A 90 -3.85 -12.79 -21.21
C ILE A 90 -3.79 -13.98 -22.17
N LYS A 91 -3.22 -13.84 -23.37
CA LYS A 91 -3.03 -14.97 -24.30
C LYS A 91 -2.11 -16.02 -23.71
N LYS A 92 -1.00 -15.61 -23.08
CA LYS A 92 -0.07 -16.54 -22.42
C LYS A 92 -0.69 -17.28 -21.25
N LEU A 93 -1.72 -16.72 -20.60
CA LEU A 93 -2.48 -17.44 -19.59
C LEU A 93 -3.22 -18.67 -20.14
N ALA A 94 -3.55 -18.70 -21.43
CA ALA A 94 -4.14 -19.87 -22.08
C ALA A 94 -3.19 -21.07 -22.10
N ASP A 95 -1.87 -20.85 -22.15
CA ASP A 95 -0.85 -21.91 -22.05
C ASP A 95 -0.92 -22.63 -20.68
N PHE A 96 -1.49 -21.96 -19.66
CA PHE A 96 -1.76 -22.50 -18.33
C PHE A 96 -3.21 -22.99 -18.16
N GLY A 97 -3.97 -23.10 -19.26
CA GLY A 97 -5.37 -23.52 -19.26
C GLY A 97 -6.34 -22.46 -18.71
N VAL A 98 -5.92 -21.20 -18.63
CA VAL A 98 -6.73 -20.09 -18.12
C VAL A 98 -7.30 -19.32 -19.30
N ASN A 99 -8.63 -19.38 -19.47
CA ASN A 99 -9.33 -18.59 -20.47
C ASN A 99 -10.06 -17.42 -19.80
N VAL A 100 -9.62 -16.20 -20.10
CA VAL A 100 -10.24 -14.97 -19.58
C VAL A 100 -11.29 -14.45 -20.56
N SER A 101 -12.56 -14.64 -20.24
CA SER A 101 -13.71 -14.17 -21.02
C SER A 101 -13.92 -12.65 -20.85
N ALA A 102 -14.65 -12.03 -21.78
CA ALA A 102 -14.98 -10.60 -21.69
C ALA A 102 -15.90 -10.26 -20.50
N SER A 103 -16.67 -11.23 -20.03
CA SER A 103 -17.56 -11.12 -18.86
C SER A 103 -16.87 -11.40 -17.54
N ASP A 104 -15.61 -11.86 -17.56
CA ASP A 104 -14.90 -12.19 -16.33
C ASP A 104 -14.60 -10.94 -15.52
N LYS A 105 -14.70 -11.12 -14.20
CA LYS A 105 -14.34 -10.11 -13.21
C LYS A 105 -12.96 -10.41 -12.68
N ILE A 106 -12.12 -9.39 -12.63
CA ILE A 106 -10.72 -9.50 -12.22
C ILE A 106 -10.57 -8.75 -10.90
N GLN A 107 -10.13 -9.43 -9.85
CA GLN A 107 -9.78 -8.76 -8.61
C GLN A 107 -8.45 -8.01 -8.82
N PHE A 108 -8.40 -6.76 -8.40
CA PHE A 108 -7.25 -5.89 -8.47
C PHE A 108 -6.87 -5.41 -7.08
N SER A 109 -5.61 -5.50 -6.73
CA SER A 109 -5.07 -4.89 -5.52
C SER A 109 -3.67 -4.33 -5.76
N VAL A 110 -3.20 -3.50 -4.84
CA VAL A 110 -1.84 -2.97 -4.87
C VAL A 110 -1.10 -3.48 -3.64
N LYS A 111 -0.02 -4.22 -3.85
CA LYS A 111 0.87 -4.75 -2.82
C LYS A 111 2.03 -3.78 -2.59
N GLY A 112 2.49 -3.69 -1.34
CA GLY A 112 3.67 -2.90 -0.96
C GLY A 112 3.55 -1.41 -1.33
N SER A 113 2.36 -0.82 -1.19
CA SER A 113 2.17 0.58 -1.57
C SER A 113 3.07 1.52 -0.76
N SER A 114 3.73 2.44 -1.46
CA SER A 114 4.60 3.46 -0.87
C SER A 114 4.33 4.83 -1.49
N VAL A 115 4.63 5.87 -0.72
CA VAL A 115 4.54 7.28 -1.16
C VAL A 115 5.92 7.88 -1.10
N GLN A 116 6.40 8.38 -2.24
CA GLN A 116 7.66 9.11 -2.35
C GLN A 116 7.34 10.54 -2.76
N THR A 117 7.59 11.53 -1.91
CA THR A 117 7.25 12.93 -2.21
C THR A 117 8.21 13.91 -1.55
N LEU A 118 8.46 15.05 -2.19
CA LEU A 118 9.23 16.13 -1.59
C LEU A 118 8.46 16.73 -0.40
N ALA A 119 9.12 16.87 0.75
CA ALA A 119 8.62 17.72 1.83
C ALA A 119 8.67 19.19 1.42
N ASP A 120 7.87 20.08 2.04
CA ASP A 120 7.84 21.49 1.62
C ASP A 120 9.19 22.17 1.80
N THR A 121 9.94 21.80 2.83
CA THR A 121 11.29 22.33 3.03
C THR A 121 12.19 22.03 1.85
N ASP A 122 12.09 20.84 1.27
CA ASP A 122 12.93 20.43 0.14
C ASP A 122 12.37 20.94 -1.19
N LEU A 123 11.05 21.02 -1.33
CA LEU A 123 10.40 21.73 -2.42
C LEU A 123 10.86 23.20 -2.45
N ASN A 124 10.80 23.91 -1.33
CA ASN A 124 11.23 25.30 -1.24
C ASN A 124 12.72 25.48 -1.57
N LYS A 125 13.59 24.58 -1.10
CA LYS A 125 15.01 24.60 -1.48
C LYS A 125 15.17 24.40 -2.99
N THR A 126 14.43 23.46 -3.56
CA THR A 126 14.42 23.16 -5.00
C THR A 126 13.98 24.38 -5.81
N LEU A 127 12.89 25.04 -5.40
CA LEU A 127 12.38 26.26 -6.02
C LEU A 127 13.25 27.50 -5.79
N ARG A 128 14.25 27.43 -4.90
CA ARG A 128 15.26 28.48 -4.69
C ARG A 128 16.52 28.27 -5.54
N ASN A 129 16.67 27.12 -6.19
CA ASN A 129 17.76 26.91 -7.14
C ASN A 129 17.68 27.95 -8.27
N PRO A 130 18.76 28.70 -8.58
CA PRO A 130 18.76 29.72 -9.62
C PRO A 130 18.23 29.22 -10.98
N GLY A 131 18.59 28.00 -11.39
CA GLY A 131 18.12 27.42 -12.65
C GLY A 131 16.61 27.19 -12.64
N CYS A 132 16.09 26.59 -11.57
CA CYS A 132 14.66 26.40 -11.38
C CYS A 132 13.92 27.75 -11.39
N ARG A 133 14.40 28.72 -10.60
CA ARG A 133 13.79 30.05 -10.46
C ARG A 133 13.66 30.78 -11.79
N GLU A 134 14.68 30.73 -12.64
CA GLU A 134 14.64 31.43 -13.91
C GLU A 134 13.54 30.88 -14.82
N ILE A 135 13.31 29.57 -14.81
CA ILE A 135 12.26 28.94 -15.62
C ILE A 135 10.85 29.27 -15.10
N ILE A 136 10.65 29.26 -13.78
CA ILE A 136 9.33 29.55 -13.19
C ILE A 136 9.06 31.07 -13.04
N LYS A 137 10.02 31.92 -13.39
CA LYS A 137 9.91 33.37 -13.23
C LYS A 137 8.73 33.93 -14.03
N GLY A 138 7.78 34.53 -13.32
CA GLY A 138 6.59 35.15 -13.92
C GLY A 138 5.58 34.15 -14.50
N ASN A 139 5.74 32.85 -14.22
CA ASN A 139 4.90 31.80 -14.74
C ASN A 139 4.39 30.89 -13.61
N THR A 140 3.20 30.32 -13.83
CA THR A 140 2.68 29.23 -13.02
C THR A 140 2.99 27.92 -13.73
N ALA A 141 3.58 26.96 -13.01
CA ALA A 141 3.89 25.63 -13.53
C ALA A 141 3.39 24.54 -12.57
N TRP A 142 3.21 23.33 -13.09
CA TRP A 142 3.08 22.12 -12.27
C TRP A 142 4.44 21.47 -12.11
N LEU A 143 4.87 21.22 -10.88
CA LEU A 143 6.06 20.45 -10.59
C LEU A 143 5.68 19.02 -10.22
N VAL A 144 6.37 18.04 -10.78
CA VAL A 144 6.33 16.65 -10.30
C VAL A 144 7.00 16.58 -8.94
N ARG A 145 6.20 16.44 -7.90
CA ARG A 145 6.64 16.44 -6.50
C ARG A 145 6.95 15.03 -5.99
N GLY A 146 6.34 14.02 -6.59
CA GLY A 146 6.42 12.65 -6.09
C GLY A 146 5.57 11.64 -6.84
N TYR A 147 5.55 10.43 -6.30
CA TYR A 147 4.82 9.28 -6.81
C TYR A 147 4.19 8.46 -5.68
N ILE A 148 3.10 7.80 -6.04
CA ILE A 148 2.57 6.66 -5.30
C ILE A 148 2.88 5.42 -6.12
N GLU A 149 3.52 4.47 -5.47
CA GLU A 149 4.08 3.28 -6.09
C GLU A 149 3.53 2.02 -5.42
N GLY A 150 3.60 0.90 -6.12
CA GLY A 150 3.28 -0.42 -5.59
C GLY A 150 3.27 -1.47 -6.69
N GLN A 151 3.11 -2.73 -6.30
CA GLN A 151 2.96 -3.85 -7.23
C GLN A 151 1.48 -4.09 -7.50
N ARG A 152 1.05 -4.01 -8.75
CA ARG A 152 -0.32 -4.39 -9.11
C ARG A 152 -0.44 -5.90 -9.00
N ASP A 153 -1.56 -6.36 -8.42
CA ASP A 153 -1.93 -7.76 -8.34
C ASP A 153 -3.29 -7.94 -9.00
N PHE A 154 -3.30 -8.66 -10.12
CA PHE A 154 -4.49 -9.09 -10.83
C PHE A 154 -4.79 -10.55 -10.46
N SER A 155 -5.89 -10.76 -9.75
CA SER A 155 -6.34 -12.07 -9.32
C SER A 155 -7.61 -12.47 -10.08
N LEU A 156 -7.58 -13.63 -10.73
CA LEU A 156 -8.72 -14.19 -11.45
C LEU A 156 -9.48 -15.14 -10.53
N GLU A 157 -10.78 -14.90 -10.39
CA GLU A 157 -11.66 -15.80 -9.64
C GLU A 157 -11.81 -17.16 -10.34
N LYS A 158 -12.04 -18.19 -9.54
CA LYS A 158 -12.03 -19.60 -9.93
C LYS A 158 -13.15 -19.93 -10.93
N ASN A 159 -12.82 -20.03 -12.21
CA ASN A 159 -13.63 -20.71 -13.23
C ASN A 159 -12.86 -21.90 -13.83
N GLY A 160 -12.47 -22.88 -13.01
CA GLY A 160 -11.88 -24.15 -13.49
C GLY A 160 -10.69 -24.67 -12.69
N ARG A 161 -10.28 -25.92 -13.01
CA ARG A 161 -9.14 -26.64 -12.42
C ARG A 161 -7.81 -26.15 -13.00
N VAL A 162 -7.48 -24.88 -12.81
CA VAL A 162 -6.16 -24.37 -13.19
C VAL A 162 -5.14 -24.92 -12.19
N THR A 163 -4.23 -25.76 -12.67
CA THR A 163 -3.11 -26.26 -11.88
C THR A 163 -1.85 -25.69 -12.50
N ILE A 164 -1.29 -24.66 -11.87
CA ILE A 164 0.06 -24.22 -12.18
C ILE A 164 0.97 -25.02 -11.24
N ASP A 165 1.97 -25.69 -11.80
CA ASP A 165 3.01 -26.34 -10.99
C ASP A 165 3.60 -25.30 -10.04
N GLY A 166 3.73 -25.64 -8.75
CA GLY A 166 3.92 -24.70 -7.63
C GLY A 166 5.18 -23.82 -7.62
N ASN A 167 5.88 -23.69 -8.74
CA ASN A 167 6.93 -22.71 -8.97
C ASN A 167 6.34 -21.43 -9.57
N ILE A 168 6.75 -20.27 -9.03
CA ILE A 168 6.41 -18.95 -9.57
C ILE A 168 6.85 -18.88 -11.03
N GLN A 169 5.91 -18.66 -11.94
CA GLN A 169 6.19 -18.50 -13.37
C GLN A 169 6.25 -17.03 -13.72
N LYS A 170 7.16 -16.63 -14.62
CA LYS A 170 7.25 -15.22 -15.06
C LYS A 170 6.58 -15.04 -16.42
N ILE A 171 5.59 -14.15 -16.50
CA ILE A 171 4.96 -13.72 -17.76
C ILE A 171 5.15 -12.22 -17.91
N ALA A 172 5.97 -11.81 -18.88
CA ALA A 172 6.34 -10.40 -19.07
C ALA A 172 6.89 -9.79 -17.76
N SER A 173 6.27 -8.71 -17.27
CA SER A 173 6.61 -8.07 -15.99
C SER A 173 5.88 -8.66 -14.79
N PHE A 174 5.14 -9.76 -14.93
CA PHE A 174 4.36 -10.37 -13.85
C PHE A 174 4.98 -11.66 -13.33
N ASN A 175 4.99 -11.81 -12.02
CA ASN A 175 5.11 -13.07 -11.31
C ASN A 175 3.73 -13.69 -11.18
N VAL A 176 3.58 -14.88 -11.77
CA VAL A 176 2.33 -15.62 -11.82
C VAL A 176 2.36 -16.71 -10.76
N ASN A 177 1.40 -16.64 -9.85
CA ASN A 177 1.21 -17.58 -8.76
C ASN A 177 -0.18 -18.22 -8.89
N GLY A 178 -0.24 -19.54 -8.82
CA GLY A 178 -1.50 -20.26 -8.86
C GLY A 178 -1.38 -21.60 -8.16
N GLY A 179 -2.44 -22.00 -7.47
CA GLY A 179 -2.52 -23.29 -6.79
C GLY A 179 -3.90 -23.90 -7.01
N LYS A 180 -4.02 -25.21 -6.78
CA LYS A 180 -5.29 -25.96 -6.97
C LYS A 180 -6.47 -25.35 -6.20
N GLU A 181 -6.21 -24.60 -5.13
CA GLU A 181 -7.22 -24.06 -4.22
C GLU A 181 -7.31 -22.52 -4.21
N SER A 182 -6.30 -21.78 -4.67
CA SER A 182 -6.15 -20.34 -4.39
C SER A 182 -6.46 -19.40 -5.56
N GLY A 183 -6.89 -19.92 -6.71
CA GLY A 183 -7.05 -19.11 -7.94
C GLY A 183 -5.71 -18.69 -8.53
N LEU A 184 -5.74 -17.83 -9.54
CA LEU A 184 -4.55 -17.30 -10.22
C LEU A 184 -4.32 -15.84 -9.81
N SER A 185 -3.09 -15.49 -9.45
CA SER A 185 -2.64 -14.12 -9.17
C SER A 185 -1.45 -13.77 -10.06
N LEU A 186 -1.51 -12.59 -10.70
CA LEU A 186 -0.42 -11.99 -11.47
C LEU A 186 0.02 -10.72 -10.74
N VAL A 187 1.21 -10.75 -10.15
CA VAL A 187 1.77 -9.63 -9.39
C VAL A 187 2.92 -9.02 -10.17
N ASP A 188 2.99 -7.69 -10.30
CA ASP A 188 4.16 -7.03 -10.90
C ASP A 188 5.46 -7.51 -10.23
N ASP A 189 6.50 -7.73 -11.03
CA ASP A 189 7.80 -8.19 -10.55
C ASP A 189 8.54 -7.12 -9.75
N LYS A 190 8.18 -5.85 -9.94
CA LYS A 190 8.70 -4.68 -9.25
C LYS A 190 7.58 -3.70 -8.93
N SER A 191 7.82 -2.86 -7.93
CA SER A 191 6.96 -1.70 -7.68
C SER A 191 7.00 -0.75 -8.88
N VAL A 192 5.83 -0.24 -9.27
CA VAL A 192 5.69 0.76 -10.33
C VAL A 192 4.95 1.98 -9.80
N GLY A 193 5.34 3.18 -10.24
CA GLY A 193 4.57 4.40 -9.99
C GLY A 193 3.33 4.44 -10.87
N PHE A 194 2.15 4.58 -10.25
CA PHE A 194 0.87 4.62 -10.98
C PHE A 194 0.04 5.86 -10.68
N LEU A 195 0.36 6.61 -9.62
CA LEU A 195 -0.14 7.97 -9.42
C LEU A 195 1.02 8.93 -9.24
N GLN A 196 0.91 10.09 -9.88
CA GLN A 196 1.86 11.17 -9.80
C GLN A 196 1.33 12.26 -8.87
N ILE A 197 2.21 12.74 -8.00
CA ILE A 197 1.93 13.83 -7.09
C ILE A 197 2.50 15.10 -7.74
N ILE A 198 1.65 16.09 -7.99
CA ILE A 198 2.04 17.36 -8.59
C ILE A 198 1.70 18.54 -7.69
N SER A 199 2.55 19.57 -7.73
CA SER A 199 2.31 20.83 -7.01
C SER A 199 2.35 22.03 -7.95
N GLN A 200 1.46 22.98 -7.74
CA GLN A 200 1.45 24.25 -8.45
C GLN A 200 2.53 25.15 -7.85
N VAL A 201 3.42 25.67 -8.68
CA VAL A 201 4.53 26.52 -8.25
C VAL A 201 4.55 27.82 -9.03
N SER A 202 4.88 28.91 -8.35
CA SER A 202 5.03 30.24 -8.94
C SER A 202 6.07 31.06 -8.17
N THR A 203 6.69 32.05 -8.84
CA THR A 203 7.68 32.95 -8.24
C THR A 203 7.09 34.29 -7.77
N VAL A 204 5.77 34.46 -7.74
CA VAL A 204 5.19 35.74 -7.31
C VAL A 204 5.54 35.93 -5.84
N SER A 205 6.28 37.00 -5.56
CA SER A 205 6.84 37.37 -4.27
C SER A 205 5.85 37.13 -3.12
N ASP A 206 6.29 36.42 -2.08
CA ASP A 206 5.53 36.01 -0.89
C ASP A 206 4.42 34.98 -1.10
N SER A 207 4.67 33.94 -1.89
CA SER A 207 3.99 32.66 -1.65
C SER A 207 4.47 32.09 -0.32
N THR A 208 3.64 32.24 0.71
CA THR A 208 3.72 31.44 1.93
C THR A 208 3.87 29.99 1.49
N SER A 209 5.00 29.38 1.85
CA SER A 209 5.25 27.99 1.54
C SER A 209 4.05 27.16 2.02
N PRO A 210 3.44 26.36 1.14
CA PRO A 210 2.34 25.49 1.54
C PRO A 210 2.83 24.60 2.68
N VAL A 211 2.01 24.46 3.71
CA VAL A 211 2.25 23.51 4.79
C VAL A 211 1.66 22.18 4.32
N PHE A 212 2.50 21.29 3.82
CA PHE A 212 2.28 19.86 3.89
C PHE A 212 2.28 19.52 5.37
N GLU A 213 1.08 19.50 5.95
CA GLU A 213 0.86 18.69 7.13
C GLU A 213 1.15 17.26 6.67
N LYS A 214 2.31 16.73 7.10
CA LYS A 214 2.57 15.29 7.07
C LYS A 214 1.26 14.64 7.47
N PRO A 215 0.65 13.74 6.67
CA PRO A 215 -0.55 13.06 7.10
C PRO A 215 -0.24 12.53 8.49
N THR A 216 -0.89 13.11 9.50
CA THR A 216 -0.85 12.57 10.84
C THR A 216 -1.28 11.16 10.60
N ALA A 217 -0.37 10.20 10.76
CA ALA A 217 -0.59 8.80 10.43
C ALA A 217 -2.01 8.52 10.87
N GLN A 218 -2.94 8.34 9.90
CA GLN A 218 -4.36 8.41 10.25
C GLN A 218 -4.49 7.51 11.45
N ASN A 219 -4.99 8.07 12.55
CA ASN A 219 -5.09 7.41 13.83
C ASN A 219 -6.20 6.34 13.71
N ILE A 220 -6.07 5.48 12.70
CA ILE A 220 -6.78 4.24 12.53
C ILE A 220 -6.33 3.47 13.75
N PRO A 221 -7.21 3.28 14.73
CA PRO A 221 -6.82 2.60 15.95
C PRO A 221 -6.28 1.25 15.52
N GLY A 222 -5.02 1.01 15.90
CA GLY A 222 -4.31 -0.21 15.58
C GLY A 222 -5.13 -1.42 16.02
N ARG A 223 -4.98 -2.51 15.26
CA ARG A 223 -5.77 -3.72 15.46
C ARG A 223 -4.95 -4.73 16.24
N THR A 224 -5.61 -5.44 17.14
CA THR A 224 -5.02 -6.56 17.86
C THR A 224 -5.63 -7.86 17.38
N TYR A 225 -4.81 -8.77 16.89
CA TYR A 225 -5.22 -10.11 16.45
C TYR A 225 -4.77 -11.14 17.48
N ILE A 226 -5.61 -12.13 17.75
CA ILE A 226 -5.27 -13.25 18.63
C ILE A 226 -5.21 -14.51 17.79
N GLN A 227 -4.06 -15.17 17.77
CA GLN A 227 -3.81 -16.41 17.07
C GLN A 227 -3.79 -17.56 18.07
N GLN A 228 -4.64 -18.55 17.86
CA GLN A 228 -4.76 -19.74 18.69
C GLN A 228 -4.68 -20.99 17.83
N ASP A 229 -4.08 -22.05 18.35
CA ASP A 229 -4.02 -23.34 17.66
C ASP A 229 -5.43 -23.86 17.40
N ARG A 230 -5.68 -24.36 16.19
CA ARG A 230 -6.95 -24.98 15.81
C ARG A 230 -7.29 -26.18 16.67
N GLN A 231 -6.29 -26.90 17.17
CA GLN A 231 -6.48 -28.03 18.09
C GLN A 231 -6.73 -27.58 19.54
N ASP A 232 -6.44 -26.33 19.87
CA ASP A 232 -6.71 -25.79 21.20
C ASP A 232 -8.21 -25.50 21.35
N THR A 233 -8.87 -26.33 22.15
CA THR A 233 -10.30 -26.23 22.48
C THR A 233 -10.58 -25.38 23.71
N SER A 234 -9.54 -24.85 24.37
CA SER A 234 -9.68 -23.98 25.53
C SER A 234 -10.26 -22.60 25.16
N GLU A 235 -10.87 -21.95 26.16
CA GLU A 235 -11.37 -20.57 26.03
C GLU A 235 -10.26 -19.51 26.18
N SER A 236 -8.99 -19.90 26.25
CA SER A 236 -7.86 -18.99 26.54
C SER A 236 -7.80 -17.78 25.59
N GLY A 237 -8.04 -17.99 24.29
CA GLY A 237 -8.10 -16.89 23.33
C GLY A 237 -9.26 -15.91 23.59
N LEU A 238 -10.41 -16.40 24.04
CA LEU A 238 -11.56 -15.56 24.40
C LEU A 238 -11.32 -14.82 25.71
N GLU A 239 -10.68 -15.46 26.69
CA GLU A 239 -10.31 -14.84 27.96
C GLU A 239 -9.34 -13.68 27.77
N ILE A 240 -8.26 -13.90 27.00
CA ILE A 240 -7.31 -12.84 26.63
C ILE A 240 -8.00 -11.73 25.81
N SER A 241 -8.91 -12.09 24.89
CA SER A 241 -9.69 -11.10 24.15
C SER A 241 -10.48 -10.17 25.07
N LYS A 242 -11.13 -10.72 26.10
CA LYS A 242 -11.89 -9.94 27.09
C LYS A 242 -10.97 -9.04 27.90
N ALA A 243 -9.85 -9.56 28.40
CA ALA A 243 -8.87 -8.80 29.18
C ALA A 243 -8.30 -7.60 28.38
N LEU A 244 -7.90 -7.83 27.13
CA LEU A 244 -7.36 -6.78 26.26
C LEU A 244 -8.43 -5.73 25.90
N LYS A 245 -9.68 -6.13 25.67
CA LYS A 245 -10.78 -5.17 25.43
C LYS A 245 -11.04 -4.26 26.64
N LEU A 246 -10.92 -4.76 27.88
CA LEU A 246 -11.03 -3.94 29.08
C LEU A 246 -9.92 -2.87 29.17
N LYS A 247 -8.76 -3.16 28.59
CA LYS A 247 -7.64 -2.22 28.41
C LYS A 247 -7.75 -1.37 27.14
N GLN A 248 -8.93 -1.32 26.52
CA GLN A 248 -9.23 -0.54 25.32
C GLN A 248 -8.46 -0.97 24.05
N PHE A 249 -7.86 -2.16 24.02
CA PHE A 249 -7.31 -2.70 22.76
C PHE A 249 -8.44 -3.04 21.78
N ARG A 250 -8.22 -2.74 20.50
CA ARG A 250 -9.15 -3.08 19.42
C ARG A 250 -8.91 -4.51 18.95
N VAL A 251 -9.44 -5.47 19.70
CA VAL A 251 -9.31 -6.90 19.39
C VAL A 251 -10.27 -7.31 18.27
N MET A 252 -9.73 -7.87 17.18
CA MET A 252 -10.49 -8.23 15.98
C MET A 252 -11.19 -9.59 16.05
N GLY A 253 -10.76 -10.46 16.96
CA GLY A 253 -11.27 -11.82 17.10
C GLY A 253 -10.14 -12.80 17.47
N VAL A 254 -10.51 -14.07 17.61
CA VAL A 254 -9.57 -15.18 17.78
C VAL A 254 -9.55 -15.97 16.48
N GLU A 255 -8.40 -16.02 15.83
CA GLU A 255 -8.15 -16.75 14.61
C GLU A 255 -7.50 -18.11 14.92
N LYS A 256 -7.95 -19.15 14.22
CA LYS A 256 -7.56 -20.55 14.45
C LYS A 256 -6.59 -21.03 13.37
N LEU A 257 -5.31 -21.12 13.71
CA LEU A 257 -4.22 -21.50 12.80
C LEU A 257 -3.81 -22.97 12.94
N ALA A 258 -3.07 -23.50 11.98
CA ALA A 258 -2.55 -24.87 12.06
C ALA A 258 -1.45 -24.97 13.12
N THR A 259 -1.35 -26.12 13.81
CA THR A 259 -0.34 -26.36 14.86
C THR A 259 1.09 -26.13 14.38
N SER A 260 1.38 -26.36 13.08
CA SER A 260 2.69 -26.12 12.46
C SER A 260 3.08 -24.64 12.38
N GLU A 261 2.13 -23.72 12.47
CA GLU A 261 2.35 -22.27 12.39
C GLU A 261 2.47 -21.62 13.78
N MET A 262 2.04 -22.35 14.81
CA MET A 262 1.96 -21.86 16.19
C MET A 262 3.31 -21.95 16.91
N PRO A 263 3.70 -20.95 17.71
CA PRO A 263 4.95 -20.97 18.46
C PRO A 263 4.89 -21.93 19.65
N ASP A 264 6.05 -22.34 20.15
CA ASP A 264 6.15 -23.16 21.38
C ASP A 264 5.82 -22.37 22.66
N THR A 265 6.03 -21.05 22.62
CA THR A 265 5.76 -20.13 23.73
C THR A 265 4.80 -19.05 23.29
N ALA A 266 3.98 -18.56 24.23
CA ALA A 266 3.09 -17.44 23.97
C ALA A 266 3.91 -16.17 23.65
N GLN A 267 3.46 -15.36 22.69
CA GLN A 267 4.18 -14.17 22.24
C GLN A 267 3.24 -12.99 22.04
N VAL A 268 3.67 -11.80 22.45
CA VAL A 268 3.13 -10.55 21.93
C VAL A 268 4.07 -10.02 20.87
N ARG A 269 3.56 -9.88 19.66
CA ARG A 269 4.29 -9.40 18.50
C ARG A 269 3.88 -7.97 18.17
N PHE A 270 4.89 -7.12 17.99
CA PHE A 270 4.70 -5.73 17.59
C PHE A 270 5.58 -5.39 16.38
N PHE A 271 5.13 -4.41 15.61
CA PHE A 271 5.66 -4.13 14.28
C PHE A 271 6.43 -2.82 14.25
N ASN A 272 5.92 -1.79 14.92
CA ASN A 272 6.54 -0.46 14.98
C ASN A 272 7.13 -0.19 16.37
N ASP A 273 8.26 0.52 16.43
CA ASP A 273 8.92 0.83 17.72
C ASP A 273 8.05 1.68 18.65
N GLN A 274 7.18 2.53 18.09
CA GLN A 274 6.23 3.33 18.85
C GLN A 274 5.11 2.51 19.54
N ASP A 275 4.89 1.27 19.11
CA ASP A 275 3.86 0.38 19.67
C ASP A 275 4.38 -0.46 20.86
N LYS A 276 5.66 -0.30 21.22
CA LYS A 276 6.33 -1.12 22.24
C LYS A 276 5.65 -1.04 23.60
N GLN A 277 5.24 0.14 24.05
CA GLN A 277 4.56 0.28 25.35
C GLN A 277 3.21 -0.45 25.37
N ALA A 278 2.39 -0.28 24.33
CA ALA A 278 1.13 -1.01 24.20
C ALA A 278 1.36 -2.54 24.13
N ALA A 279 2.44 -2.97 23.49
CA ALA A 279 2.82 -4.37 23.45
C ALA A 279 3.25 -4.92 24.84
N GLU A 280 3.93 -4.11 25.65
CA GLU A 280 4.29 -4.46 27.04
C GLU A 280 3.05 -4.57 27.93
N GLU A 281 2.07 -3.69 27.77
CA GLU A 281 0.77 -3.78 28.46
C GLU A 281 0.00 -5.04 28.07
N ALA A 282 -0.09 -5.34 26.77
CA ALA A 282 -0.72 -6.58 26.29
C ALA A 282 0.03 -7.83 26.78
N LEU A 283 1.36 -7.76 26.89
CA LEU A 283 2.19 -8.85 27.43
C LEU A 283 1.92 -9.08 28.91
N ALA A 284 1.69 -8.03 29.70
CA ALA A 284 1.35 -8.16 31.11
C ALA A 284 0.01 -8.91 31.29
N GLU A 285 -0.99 -8.63 30.46
CA GLU A 285 -2.26 -9.39 30.45
C GLU A 285 -2.03 -10.84 30.01
N LEU A 286 -1.26 -11.07 28.94
CA LEU A 286 -0.97 -12.42 28.46
C LEU A 286 -0.24 -13.28 29.50
N ARG A 287 0.63 -12.68 30.32
CA ARG A 287 1.38 -13.36 31.37
C ARG A 287 0.53 -13.86 32.54
N GLN A 288 -0.69 -13.38 32.69
CA GLN A 288 -1.61 -13.91 33.71
C GLN A 288 -2.00 -15.36 33.40
N LEU A 289 -2.15 -15.72 32.12
CA LEU A 289 -2.44 -17.09 31.67
C LEU A 289 -1.20 -17.85 31.20
N TYR A 290 -0.21 -17.14 30.64
CA TYR A 290 1.02 -17.73 30.11
C TYR A 290 2.25 -17.04 30.70
N PRO A 291 2.71 -17.41 31.92
CA PRO A 291 3.80 -16.71 32.62
C PRO A 291 5.12 -16.62 31.82
N GLY A 292 5.37 -17.59 30.93
CA GLY A 292 6.53 -17.62 30.04
C GLY A 292 6.41 -16.78 28.77
N ALA A 293 5.35 -15.96 28.63
CA ALA A 293 5.14 -15.17 27.42
C ALA A 293 6.25 -14.14 27.19
N THR A 294 6.58 -13.93 25.91
CA THR A 294 7.67 -13.03 25.48
C THR A 294 7.21 -11.96 24.51
N LEU A 295 7.90 -10.81 24.52
CA LEU A 295 7.74 -9.77 23.50
C LEU A 295 8.59 -10.11 22.27
N LYS A 296 8.09 -9.87 21.06
CA LYS A 296 8.85 -10.06 19.81
C LYS A 296 8.61 -8.92 18.82
N ARG A 297 9.68 -8.27 18.36
CA ARG A 297 9.62 -7.32 17.24
C ARG A 297 9.64 -8.10 15.92
N VAL A 298 8.65 -7.87 15.06
CA VAL A 298 8.52 -8.61 13.77
C VAL A 298 9.24 -7.89 12.63
N GLY A 299 9.42 -6.56 12.72
CA GLY A 299 10.16 -5.79 11.71
C GLY A 299 9.50 -5.71 10.33
N LEU A 300 8.24 -6.15 10.22
CA LEU A 300 7.42 -6.01 9.03
C LEU A 300 6.61 -4.71 9.11
N PRO A 301 6.31 -4.06 7.98
CA PRO A 301 5.49 -2.85 7.98
C PRO A 301 4.05 -3.16 8.40
N ALA A 302 3.54 -2.44 9.40
CA ALA A 302 2.15 -2.49 9.83
C ALA A 302 1.66 -1.12 10.28
N ALA A 303 0.34 -0.91 10.29
CA ALA A 303 -0.24 0.32 10.83
C ALA A 303 0.13 0.53 12.31
N SER A 304 0.22 1.78 12.76
CA SER A 304 0.45 2.08 14.17
C SER A 304 -0.60 1.42 15.08
N GLY A 305 -0.16 0.97 16.25
CA GLY A 305 -0.95 0.28 17.26
C GLY A 305 -1.30 -1.16 16.89
N HIS A 306 -0.76 -1.69 15.80
CA HIS A 306 -1.05 -3.06 15.38
C HIS A 306 -0.24 -4.05 16.20
N LEU A 307 -0.92 -5.04 16.78
CA LEU A 307 -0.32 -6.09 17.60
C LEU A 307 -0.88 -7.45 17.21
N GLU A 308 -0.05 -8.48 17.36
CA GLU A 308 -0.52 -9.87 17.30
C GLU A 308 -0.19 -10.59 18.60
N ILE A 309 -1.16 -11.34 19.11
CA ILE A 309 -1.05 -12.16 20.30
C ILE A 309 -1.06 -13.60 19.85
N TRP A 310 0.06 -14.30 20.00
CA TRP A 310 0.20 -15.70 19.60
C TRP A 310 0.19 -16.58 20.83
N LEU A 311 -0.81 -17.46 20.94
CA LEU A 311 -0.86 -18.47 22.00
C LEU A 311 0.10 -19.63 21.65
N PRO A 312 0.53 -20.46 22.62
CA PRO A 312 1.41 -21.58 22.31
C PRO A 312 0.63 -22.68 21.57
N LYS A 313 1.35 -23.47 20.77
CA LYS A 313 0.79 -24.65 20.11
C LYS A 313 0.36 -25.71 21.13
N VAL A 314 -0.67 -26.50 20.79
CA VAL A 314 -1.04 -27.67 21.60
C VAL A 314 0.05 -28.72 21.48
N ARG A 315 0.39 -29.36 22.61
CA ARG A 315 1.35 -30.46 22.67
C ARG A 315 0.68 -31.81 22.48
#